data_AF-A0A1A7X6Z0-F1
#
_entry.id   AF-A0A1A7X6Z0-F1
#
_cell.length_a   1.000
_cell.length_b   1.000
_cell.length_c   1.000
_cell.angle_alpha   90.00
_cell.angle_beta   90.00
_cell.angle_gamma   90.00
#
_symmetry.space_group_name_H-M   'P 1'
#
loop_
_entity.id
_entity.type
_entity.pdbx_description
1 polymer ?
#
loop_
_entity_poly.entity_id
_entity_poly.type
_entity_poly.pdbx_seq_one_letter_code
_entity_poly.pdbx_strand_id
1 'polypeptide(L)'
;RQFPSLINCCTIDWYQSWPEEALERVAYSFLESLEMSEKERQDVIPICKTFHTSAIQLSDRFFAELSRHNYVTPTSFLELIATFRQLLTQKRDAVMKAKQRYLNGLDKLAFAESQ
;
A
#
# COMPACT_ATOMS: atom_id res chain seq x y z
N ARG A 1 11.92 26.15 32.39
CA ARG A 1 12.46 25.78 31.05
C ARG A 1 13.98 25.79 31.14
N GLN A 2 14.65 24.68 30.87
CA GLN A 2 16.09 24.50 31.16
C GLN A 2 17.04 24.92 30.01
N PHE A 3 16.56 25.09 28.77
CA PHE A 3 17.42 25.37 27.59
C PHE A 3 16.78 26.36 26.59
N PRO A 4 16.94 27.68 26.78
CA PRO A 4 16.35 28.69 25.89
C PRO A 4 17.03 28.77 24.50
N SER A 5 18.30 28.37 24.40
CA SER A 5 19.07 28.37 23.15
C SER A 5 18.51 27.45 22.07
N LEU A 6 17.81 26.37 22.42
CA LEU A 6 17.18 25.46 21.46
C LEU A 6 16.06 26.12 20.64
N ILE A 7 15.46 27.18 21.16
CA ILE A 7 14.41 27.95 20.48
C ILE A 7 15.01 29.20 19.84
N ASN A 8 15.97 29.85 20.52
CA ASN A 8 16.51 31.14 20.09
C ASN A 8 17.64 31.03 19.07
N CYS A 9 18.32 29.88 18.98
CA CYS A 9 19.49 29.68 18.12
C CYS A 9 19.26 28.59 17.05
N CYS A 10 18.04 28.06 16.93
CA CYS A 10 17.67 27.07 15.91
C CYS A 10 16.43 27.55 15.14
N THR A 11 16.38 27.24 13.85
CA THR A 11 15.17 27.43 13.04
C THR A 11 14.24 26.25 13.27
N ILE A 12 12.98 26.55 13.61
CA ILE A 12 11.95 25.53 13.77
C ILE A 12 11.33 25.24 12.39
N ASP A 13 11.35 23.98 11.99
CA ASP A 13 10.69 23.48 10.79
C ASP A 13 9.57 22.52 11.18
N TRP A 14 8.34 22.80 10.73
CA TRP A 14 7.14 22.08 11.14
C TRP A 14 6.76 21.04 10.09
N TYR A 15 6.71 19.77 10.50
CA TYR A 15 6.24 18.68 9.66
C TYR A 15 4.77 18.41 9.93
N GLN A 16 3.96 18.56 8.90
CA GLN A 16 2.54 18.25 8.93
C GLN A 16 2.30 16.84 8.37
N SER A 17 1.14 16.27 8.70
CA SER A 17 0.64 15.08 8.04
C SER A 17 0.59 15.31 6.53
N TRP A 18 0.85 14.25 5.75
CA TRP A 18 0.78 14.36 4.30
C TRP A 18 -0.64 14.73 3.85
N PRO A 19 -0.77 15.74 2.97
CA PRO A 19 -2.06 16.06 2.36
C PRO A 19 -2.50 14.95 1.41
N GLU A 20 -3.78 14.93 1.05
CA GLU A 20 -4.35 13.90 0.18
C GLU A 20 -3.63 13.80 -1.17
N GLU A 21 -3.26 14.94 -1.76
CA GLU A 21 -2.54 14.99 -3.03
C GLU A 21 -1.15 14.34 -2.92
N ALA A 22 -0.48 14.50 -1.77
CA ALA A 22 0.80 13.86 -1.53
C ALA A 22 0.66 12.34 -1.41
N LEU A 23 -0.39 11.86 -0.72
CA LEU A 23 -0.71 10.43 -0.64
C LEU A 23 -0.95 9.84 -2.03
N GLU A 24 -1.71 10.54 -2.88
CA GLU A 24 -1.99 10.11 -4.26
C GLU A 24 -0.72 10.05 -5.11
N ARG A 25 0.13 11.08 -5.05
CA ARG A 25 1.40 11.09 -5.82
C ARG A 25 2.36 10.00 -5.39
N VAL A 26 2.47 9.77 -4.08
CA VAL A 26 3.32 8.70 -3.55
C VAL A 26 2.78 7.33 -3.96
N ALA A 27 1.46 7.11 -3.84
CA ALA A 27 0.82 5.88 -4.29
C ALA A 27 1.04 5.65 -5.79
N TYR A 28 0.87 6.69 -6.62
CA TYR A 28 1.13 6.62 -8.06
C TYR A 28 2.57 6.15 -8.36
N SER A 29 3.57 6.82 -7.77
CA SER A 29 4.98 6.49 -8.00
C SER A 29 5.33 5.07 -7.55
N PHE A 30 4.77 4.61 -6.43
CA PHE A 30 5.04 3.26 -5.90
C PHE A 30 4.36 2.15 -6.71
N LEU A 31 3.23 2.45 -7.34
CA LEU A 31 2.46 1.52 -8.18
C LEU A 31 2.88 1.54 -9.65
N GLU A 32 3.64 2.54 -10.08
CA GLU A 32 4.14 2.66 -11.45
C GLU A 32 4.95 1.43 -11.88
N SER A 33 5.77 0.88 -10.98
CA SER A 33 6.60 -0.29 -11.25
C SER A 33 5.85 -1.63 -11.25
N LEU A 34 4.54 -1.63 -10.97
CA LEU A 34 3.72 -2.84 -10.92
C LEU A 34 2.99 -3.01 -12.25
N GLU A 35 2.99 -4.22 -12.80
CA GLU A 35 2.27 -4.52 -14.05
C GLU A 35 0.76 -4.36 -13.83
N MET A 36 0.17 -3.26 -14.24
CA MET A 36 -1.28 -3.04 -14.21
C MET A 36 -1.67 -2.07 -15.30
N SER A 37 -2.93 -2.15 -15.73
CA SER A 37 -3.48 -1.16 -16.64
C SER A 37 -3.56 0.20 -15.95
N GLU A 38 -3.49 1.27 -16.74
CA GLU A 38 -3.60 2.63 -16.22
C GLU A 38 -4.95 2.87 -15.53
N LYS A 39 -6.03 2.24 -16.02
CA LYS A 39 -7.34 2.30 -15.39
C LYS A 39 -7.33 1.68 -13.98
N GLU A 40 -6.80 0.46 -13.84
CA GLU A 40 -6.70 -0.19 -12.53
C GLU A 40 -5.86 0.64 -11.55
N ARG A 41 -4.78 1.26 -12.05
CA ARG A 41 -3.94 2.14 -11.23
C ARG A 41 -4.71 3.35 -10.71
N GLN A 42 -5.44 4.03 -11.60
CA GLN A 42 -6.27 5.18 -11.24
C GLN A 42 -7.38 4.82 -10.25
N ASP A 43 -7.89 3.60 -10.30
CA ASP A 43 -8.89 3.10 -9.34
C ASP A 43 -8.27 2.72 -7.97
N VAL A 44 -7.03 2.18 -7.96
CA VAL A 44 -6.36 1.73 -6.72
C VAL A 44 -5.81 2.88 -5.89
N ILE A 45 -5.31 3.95 -6.52
CA ILE A 45 -4.71 5.10 -5.81
C ILE A 45 -5.67 5.72 -4.78
N PRO A 46 -6.93 6.09 -5.14
CA PRO A 46 -7.92 6.60 -4.19
C PRO A 46 -8.23 5.62 -3.06
N ILE A 47 -8.18 4.31 -3.32
CA ILE A 47 -8.42 3.27 -2.31
C ILE A 47 -7.29 3.29 -1.27
N CYS A 48 -6.02 3.33 -1.70
CA CYS A 48 -4.88 3.43 -0.78
C CYS A 48 -4.98 4.68 0.10
N LYS A 49 -5.29 5.83 -0.49
CA LYS A 49 -5.55 7.08 0.26
C LYS A 49 -6.66 6.91 1.29
N THR A 50 -7.78 6.31 0.89
CA THR A 50 -8.95 6.10 1.75
C THR A 50 -8.61 5.19 2.93
N PHE A 51 -7.82 4.14 2.73
CA PHE A 51 -7.38 3.27 3.83
C PHE A 51 -6.50 4.02 4.83
N HIS A 52 -5.59 4.86 4.38
CA HIS A 52 -4.73 5.63 5.29
C HIS A 52 -5.52 6.66 6.09
N THR A 53 -6.36 7.46 5.42
CA THR A 53 -7.17 8.51 6.05
C THR A 53 -8.21 7.93 7.01
N SER A 54 -8.87 6.83 6.63
CA SER A 54 -9.78 6.12 7.54
C SER A 54 -9.06 5.50 8.73
N ALA A 55 -7.83 4.98 8.55
CA ALA A 55 -7.03 4.48 9.67
C ALA A 55 -6.72 5.58 10.70
N ILE A 56 -6.44 6.82 10.25
CA ILE A 56 -6.27 7.99 11.14
C ILE A 56 -7.55 8.23 11.95
N GLN A 57 -8.70 8.28 11.28
CA GLN A 57 -9.99 8.49 11.96
C GLN A 57 -10.34 7.35 12.94
N LEU A 58 -10.00 6.11 12.61
CA LEU A 58 -10.15 4.97 13.52
C LEU A 58 -9.20 5.08 14.71
N SER A 59 -7.99 5.60 14.50
CA SER A 59 -6.99 5.86 15.54
C SER A 59 -7.54 6.80 16.61
N ASP A 60 -8.18 7.89 16.17
CA ASP A 60 -8.80 8.88 17.08
C ASP A 60 -9.97 8.28 17.86
N ARG A 61 -10.83 7.50 17.20
CA ARG A 61 -11.93 6.80 17.87
C ARG A 61 -11.44 5.77 18.88
N PHE A 62 -10.42 4.99 18.51
CA PHE A 62 -9.81 3.99 19.38
C PHE A 62 -9.22 4.64 20.65
N PHE A 63 -8.59 5.80 20.50
CA PHE A 63 -8.14 6.57 21.65
C PHE A 63 -9.31 7.07 22.51
N ALA A 64 -10.38 7.60 21.91
CA ALA A 64 -11.54 8.09 22.65
C ALA A 64 -12.25 7.00 23.45
N GLU A 65 -12.31 5.78 22.93
CA GLU A 65 -13.03 4.67 23.57
C GLU A 65 -12.19 3.91 24.61
N LEU A 66 -10.90 3.72 24.33
CA LEU A 66 -10.04 2.83 25.12
C LEU A 66 -8.85 3.54 25.77
N SER A 67 -8.69 4.84 25.56
CA SER A 67 -7.57 5.64 26.05
C SER A 67 -6.20 5.05 25.68
N ARG A 68 -6.11 4.39 24.51
CA ARG A 68 -4.90 3.76 23.99
C ARG A 68 -4.50 4.44 22.69
N HIS A 69 -3.25 4.87 22.61
CA HIS A 69 -2.71 5.48 21.41
C HIS A 69 -2.22 4.41 20.42
N ASN A 70 -2.65 4.56 19.18
CA ASN A 70 -2.00 4.06 17.97
C ASN A 70 -1.60 5.28 17.14
N TYR A 71 -0.49 5.18 16.41
CA TYR A 71 0.02 6.26 15.59
C TYR A 71 0.07 5.82 14.14
N VAL A 72 -0.65 6.55 13.29
CA VAL A 72 -0.62 6.34 11.84
C VAL A 72 0.40 7.32 11.25
N THR A 73 1.46 6.80 10.67
CA THR A 73 2.61 7.57 10.18
C THR A 73 2.72 7.48 8.65
N PRO A 74 3.41 8.42 7.97
CA PRO A 74 3.70 8.27 6.54
C PRO A 74 4.38 6.94 6.21
N THR A 75 5.24 6.41 7.09
CA THR A 75 5.85 5.09 6.93
C THR A 75 4.80 3.97 6.84
N SER A 76 3.77 3.99 7.69
CA SER A 76 2.68 3.00 7.64
C SER A 76 1.91 3.05 6.31
N PHE A 77 1.85 4.20 5.64
CA PHE A 77 1.28 4.31 4.29
C PHE A 77 2.16 3.65 3.23
N LEU A 78 3.48 3.85 3.31
CA LEU A 78 4.43 3.19 2.41
C LEU A 78 4.39 1.66 2.59
N GLU A 79 4.29 1.20 3.83
CA GLU A 79 4.15 -0.22 4.16
C GLU A 79 2.85 -0.82 3.63
N LEU A 80 1.74 -0.08 3.69
CA LEU A 80 0.46 -0.48 3.09
C LEU A 80 0.63 -0.76 1.59
N ILE A 81 1.23 0.18 0.85
CA ILE A 81 1.42 0.04 -0.60
C ILE A 81 2.40 -1.09 -0.93
N ALA A 82 3.51 -1.20 -0.18
CA ALA A 82 4.48 -2.27 -0.34
C ALA A 82 3.86 -3.66 -0.12
N THR A 83 3.06 -3.80 0.94
CA THR A 83 2.34 -5.03 1.27
C THR A 83 1.32 -5.38 0.18
N PHE A 84 0.58 -4.38 -0.32
CA PHE A 84 -0.34 -4.57 -1.44
C PHE A 84 0.38 -5.10 -2.68
N ARG A 85 1.52 -4.50 -3.05
CA ARG A 85 2.36 -4.95 -4.16
C ARG A 85 2.79 -6.40 -4.00
N GLN A 86 3.33 -6.75 -2.84
CA GLN A 86 3.79 -8.11 -2.54
C GLN A 86 2.64 -9.12 -2.64
N LEU A 87 1.48 -8.79 -2.06
CA LEU A 87 0.32 -9.66 -2.07
C LEU A 87 -0.22 -9.87 -3.51
N LEU A 88 -0.29 -8.81 -4.31
CA LEU A 88 -0.74 -8.91 -5.69
C LEU A 88 0.16 -9.83 -6.51
N THR A 89 1.48 -9.67 -6.42
CA THR A 89 2.45 -10.53 -7.10
C THR A 89 2.26 -11.99 -6.70
N GLN A 90 2.19 -12.28 -5.39
CA GLN A 90 1.98 -13.65 -4.91
C GLN A 90 0.69 -14.28 -5.44
N LYS A 91 -0.41 -13.51 -5.49
CA LYS A 91 -1.69 -14.01 -6.02
C LYS A 91 -1.62 -14.27 -7.52
N ARG A 92 -0.99 -13.38 -8.29
CA ARG A 92 -0.78 -13.58 -9.73
C ARG A 92 0.07 -14.80 -10.02
N ASP A 93 1.17 -14.99 -9.30
CA ASP A 93 2.03 -16.16 -9.45
C ASP A 93 1.29 -17.46 -9.15
N ALA A 94 0.46 -17.48 -8.09
CA ALA A 94 -0.36 -18.63 -7.75
C ALA A 94 -1.35 -18.98 -8.87
N VAL A 95 -2.03 -17.98 -9.44
CA VAL A 95 -2.99 -18.15 -10.55
C VAL A 95 -2.27 -18.61 -11.81
N MET A 96 -1.15 -17.98 -12.18
CA MET A 96 -0.36 -18.35 -13.36
C MET A 96 0.19 -19.77 -13.25
N LYS A 97 0.67 -20.17 -12.07
CA LYS A 97 1.12 -21.55 -11.81
C LYS A 97 -0.01 -22.57 -11.90
N ALA A 98 -1.22 -22.21 -11.48
CA ALA A 98 -2.40 -23.07 -11.64
C ALA A 98 -2.78 -23.22 -13.13
N LYS A 99 -2.80 -22.11 -13.87
CA LYS A 99 -3.04 -22.10 -15.32
C LYS A 99 -2.03 -22.96 -16.07
N GLN A 100 -0.73 -22.80 -15.80
CA GLN A 100 0.31 -23.57 -16.49
C GLN A 100 0.18 -25.07 -16.23
N ARG A 101 -0.12 -25.47 -14.98
CA ARG A 101 -0.38 -26.88 -14.64
C ARG A 101 -1.56 -27.44 -15.43
N TYR A 102 -2.62 -26.66 -15.58
CA TYR A 102 -3.80 -27.08 -16.35
C TYR A 102 -3.48 -27.25 -17.84
N LEU A 103 -2.82 -26.27 -18.46
CA LEU A 103 -2.44 -26.33 -19.88
C LEU A 103 -1.50 -27.51 -20.15
N ASN A 104 -0.47 -27.69 -19.33
CA ASN A 104 0.43 -28.85 -19.43
C ASN A 104 -0.33 -30.17 -19.31
N GLY A 105 -1.35 -30.23 -18.45
CA GLY A 105 -2.22 -31.41 -18.32
C GLY A 105 -3.00 -31.70 -19.60
N LEU A 106 -3.61 -30.68 -20.21
CA LEU A 106 -4.33 -30.81 -21.47
C LEU A 106 -3.40 -31.26 -22.62
N ASP A 107 -2.20 -30.68 -22.73
CA ASP A 107 -1.23 -31.04 -23.76
C ASP A 107 -0.83 -32.52 -23.65
N LYS A 108 -0.66 -33.02 -22.41
CA LYS A 108 -0.34 -34.44 -22.16
C LYS A 108 -1.50 -35.36 -22.52
N LEU A 109 -2.74 -34.96 -22.28
CA LEU A 109 -3.92 -35.72 -22.66
C LEU A 109 -4.06 -35.79 -24.19
N ALA A 110 -3.91 -34.66 -24.88
CA ALA A 110 -3.98 -34.60 -26.35
C ALA A 110 -2.87 -35.44 -27.01
N PHE A 111 -1.65 -35.40 -26.45
CA PHE A 111 -0.56 -36.25 -26.93
C PHE A 111 -0.88 -37.75 -26.79
N ALA A 112 -1.45 -38.17 -25.66
CA ALA A 112 -1.84 -39.55 -25.42
C ALA A 112 -3.00 -40.02 -26.31
N GLU A 113 -3.93 -39.14 -26.67
CA GLU A 113 -5.01 -39.44 -27.64
C GLU A 113 -4.47 -39.67 -29.07
N SER A 114 -3.39 -38.96 -29.44
CA SER A 114 -2.79 -39.05 -30.78
C SER A 114 -1.87 -40.25 -31.00
N GLN A 115 -1.59 -41.06 -29.97
CA GLN A 115 -0.71 -42.23 -30.00
C GLN A 115 -1.47 -43.53 -30.26
#